data_AF-A0A9Q0FGI0-F1
#
_entry.id   AF-A0A9Q0FGI0-F1
#
_cell.length_a   1.000
_cell.length_b   1.000
_cell.length_c   1.000
_cell.angle_alpha   90.00
_cell.angle_beta   90.00
_cell.angle_gamma   90.00
#
_symmetry.space_group_name_H-M   'P 1'
#
loop_
_entity.id
_entity.type
_entity.pdbx_description
1 polymer ?
#
loop_
_entity_poly.entity_id
_entity_poly.type
_entity_poly.pdbx_seq_one_letter_code
_entity_poly.pdbx_strand_id
1 'polypeptide(L)'
;MLTSPPICAAGCGFYGSAENRNLCSKCYKNYLLKELIPKPSPAPPDKTTAESDASSAEKITPAIIPAAAASGCKNKCQGCNKKLGLTGFTCRCGTHRYPKDHSCSFDFKAFDRDILTKQNPLVKANKLDAFI
;
A
#
# COMPACT_ATOMS: atom_id res chain seq x y z
N MET A 1 -38.10 -2.90 4.97
CA MET A 1 -37.65 -1.50 4.98
C MET A 1 -36.12 -1.48 4.98
N LEU A 2 -35.45 -1.45 3.82
CA LEU A 2 -34.00 -1.24 3.80
C LEU A 2 -33.75 0.24 4.13
N THR A 3 -33.47 0.54 5.40
CA THR A 3 -33.04 1.88 5.79
C THR A 3 -31.72 2.19 5.07
N SER A 4 -31.70 3.29 4.32
CA SER A 4 -30.48 3.73 3.65
C SER A 4 -29.39 3.92 4.70
N PRO A 5 -28.18 3.35 4.53
CA PRO A 5 -27.12 3.48 5.51
C PRO A 5 -26.79 4.97 5.73
N PRO A 6 -26.61 5.40 6.99
CA PRO A 6 -26.40 6.80 7.32
C PRO A 6 -25.10 7.31 6.68
N ILE A 7 -25.16 8.51 6.13
CA ILE A 7 -23.98 9.20 5.61
C ILE A 7 -23.12 9.72 6.77
N CYS A 8 -21.82 9.86 6.50
CA CYS A 8 -20.85 10.34 7.46
C CYS A 8 -21.27 11.72 8.00
N ALA A 9 -21.30 11.87 9.32
CA ALA A 9 -21.66 13.10 10.01
C ALA A 9 -20.77 14.30 9.64
N ALA A 10 -19.54 14.05 9.19
CA ALA A 10 -18.65 15.09 8.65
C ALA A 10 -19.01 15.56 7.22
N GLY A 11 -20.10 15.07 6.62
CA GLY A 11 -20.60 15.52 5.32
C GLY A 11 -19.74 15.11 4.11
N CYS A 12 -18.85 14.14 4.25
CA CYS A 12 -17.90 13.76 3.19
C CYS A 12 -18.49 12.84 2.09
N GLY A 13 -19.79 12.53 2.16
CA GLY A 13 -20.49 11.71 1.17
C GLY A 13 -20.19 10.20 1.23
N PHE A 14 -19.44 9.73 2.22
CA PHE A 14 -19.21 8.30 2.48
C PHE A 14 -20.11 7.80 3.63
N TYR A 15 -20.36 6.50 3.73
CA TYR A 15 -21.18 5.93 4.82
C TYR A 15 -20.46 5.97 6.17
N GLY A 16 -21.22 6.32 7.21
CA GLY A 16 -20.77 6.28 8.61
C GLY A 16 -21.34 5.06 9.34
N SER A 17 -20.68 4.63 10.40
CA SER A 17 -21.14 3.52 11.25
C SER A 17 -21.47 4.01 12.66
N ALA A 18 -22.41 3.39 13.35
CA ALA A 18 -22.72 3.77 14.74
C ALA A 18 -21.49 3.63 15.66
N GLU A 19 -20.69 2.58 15.44
CA GLU A 19 -19.47 2.27 16.21
C GLU A 19 -18.41 3.39 16.19
N ASN A 20 -18.33 4.14 15.09
CA ASN A 20 -17.32 5.17 14.88
C ASN A 20 -17.92 6.59 14.92
N ARG A 21 -18.94 6.79 15.76
CA ARG A 21 -19.68 8.05 15.95
C ARG A 21 -20.32 8.59 14.66
N ASN A 22 -20.80 7.70 13.78
CA ASN A 22 -21.34 8.02 12.46
C ASN A 22 -20.32 8.70 11.52
N LEU A 23 -19.01 8.48 11.69
CA LEU A 23 -17.99 9.00 10.76
C LEU A 23 -17.55 7.92 9.75
N CYS A 24 -17.00 8.30 8.60
CA CYS A 24 -16.34 7.33 7.73
C CYS A 24 -14.97 6.93 8.33
N SER A 25 -14.38 5.84 7.84
CA SER A 25 -13.06 5.36 8.30
C SER A 25 -11.95 6.41 8.21
N LYS A 26 -12.03 7.35 7.26
CA LYS A 26 -11.07 8.44 7.10
C LYS A 26 -11.35 9.60 8.07
N CYS A 27 -12.60 10.02 8.20
CA CYS A 27 -12.97 11.11 9.12
C CYS A 27 -12.83 10.68 10.58
N TYR A 28 -13.09 9.40 10.90
CA TYR A 28 -12.86 8.84 12.24
C TYR A 28 -11.37 8.84 12.61
N LYS A 29 -10.47 8.48 11.68
CA LYS A 29 -9.01 8.62 11.91
C LYS A 29 -8.60 10.07 12.20
N ASN A 30 -9.09 11.02 11.41
CA ASN A 30 -8.82 12.45 11.64
C ASN A 30 -9.39 12.93 12.99
N TYR A 31 -10.55 12.41 13.38
CA TYR A 31 -11.16 12.68 14.67
C TYR A 31 -10.30 12.15 15.83
N LEU A 32 -9.84 10.90 15.76
CA LEU A 32 -8.94 10.32 16.76
C LEU A 32 -7.64 11.11 16.89
N LEU A 33 -7.04 11.52 15.77
CA LEU A 33 -5.85 12.37 15.78
C LEU A 33 -6.11 13.72 16.47
N LYS A 34 -7.34 14.22 16.42
CA LYS A 34 -7.73 15.49 17.02
C LYS A 34 -8.21 15.39 18.48
N GLU A 35 -8.59 14.20 18.95
CA GLU A 35 -8.83 13.95 20.38
C GLU A 35 -7.54 13.62 21.14
N LEU A 36 -6.62 12.89 20.50
CA LEU A 36 -5.31 12.60 21.09
C LEU A 36 -4.38 13.82 21.12
N ILE A 37 -4.72 14.88 20.38
CA ILE A 37 -4.08 16.18 20.44
C ILE A 37 -5.12 17.20 20.92
N PRO A 38 -5.34 17.38 22.24
CA PRO A 38 -6.21 18.42 22.74
C PRO A 38 -5.64 19.80 22.36
N LYS A 39 -6.51 20.71 21.89
CA LYS A 39 -6.13 22.05 21.43
C LYS A 39 -5.51 22.91 22.57
N PRO A 40 -4.54 23.79 22.27
CA PRO A 40 -4.35 25.01 23.04
C PRO A 40 -5.57 25.94 22.91
N SER A 41 -5.89 26.61 24.01
CA SER A 41 -6.94 27.64 24.19
C SER A 41 -6.99 28.70 23.07
N PRO A 42 -8.15 29.31 22.74
CA PRO A 42 -8.24 30.27 21.64
C PRO A 42 -7.62 31.63 22.01
N ALA A 43 -6.71 32.11 21.16
CA ALA A 43 -6.38 33.52 21.01
C ALA A 43 -6.47 33.91 19.52
N PRO A 44 -6.85 35.16 19.18
CA PRO A 44 -7.23 35.60 17.83
C PRO A 44 -6.03 35.76 16.87
N PRO A 45 -6.28 35.97 15.56
CA PRO A 45 -5.42 35.49 14.48
C PRO A 45 -4.35 36.51 14.11
N ASP A 46 -3.13 36.03 13.81
CA ASP A 46 -2.27 36.78 12.91
C ASP A 46 -1.54 35.85 11.93
N LYS A 47 -1.46 36.35 10.71
CA LYS A 47 -0.89 35.70 9.53
C LYS A 47 0.60 35.49 9.77
N THR A 48 1.16 34.37 9.33
CA THR A 48 2.47 34.34 8.65
C THR A 48 2.65 33.00 7.93
N THR A 49 2.92 33.12 6.63
CA THR A 49 3.39 32.12 5.68
C THR A 49 4.80 31.64 6.06
N ALA A 50 5.08 30.34 6.01
CA ALA A 50 6.38 29.80 5.59
C ALA A 50 6.34 28.27 5.46
N GLU A 51 6.93 27.80 4.36
CA GLU A 51 7.18 26.41 3.98
C GLU A 51 8.38 25.81 4.74
N SER A 52 8.51 24.46 4.70
CA SER A 52 9.69 23.57 4.91
C SER A 52 9.26 22.37 5.77
N ASP A 53 9.12 21.14 5.27
CA ASP A 53 10.10 20.17 4.72
C ASP A 53 11.00 19.47 5.78
N ALA A 54 11.25 18.17 5.54
CA ALA A 54 12.03 17.15 6.26
C ALA A 54 11.41 16.58 7.56
N SER A 55 10.84 15.37 7.58
CA SER A 55 11.42 14.01 7.41
C SER A 55 12.19 13.48 8.62
N SER A 56 11.58 12.56 9.38
CA SER A 56 12.12 11.21 9.66
C SER A 56 11.19 10.43 10.59
N ALA A 57 10.59 9.37 10.07
CA ALA A 57 9.98 8.32 10.88
C ALA A 57 10.77 7.03 10.59
N GLU A 58 11.61 6.64 11.56
CA GLU A 58 12.19 5.31 11.64
C GLU A 58 11.07 4.26 11.59
N LYS A 59 11.11 3.41 10.56
CA LYS A 59 10.25 2.24 10.48
C LYS A 59 11.12 1.01 10.27
N ILE A 60 11.11 0.22 11.33
CA ILE A 60 11.57 -1.16 11.50
C ILE A 60 11.47 -1.95 10.19
N THR A 61 12.61 -2.54 9.82
CA THR A 61 12.84 -3.45 8.71
C THR A 61 12.01 -4.72 8.84
N PRO A 62 11.45 -5.20 7.72
CA PRO A 62 11.74 -6.57 7.32
C PRO A 62 12.35 -6.59 5.92
N ALA A 63 13.31 -7.50 5.79
CA ALA A 63 14.27 -7.63 4.72
C ALA A 63 13.68 -7.74 3.30
N ILE A 64 14.21 -6.85 2.43
CA ILE A 64 14.68 -7.09 1.06
C ILE A 64 13.62 -7.52 0.01
N ILE A 65 12.99 -6.50 -0.58
CA ILE A 65 12.67 -6.49 -2.01
C ILE A 65 13.61 -5.44 -2.62
N PRO A 66 14.47 -5.74 -3.62
CA PRO A 66 15.24 -4.70 -4.28
C PRO A 66 14.27 -3.79 -5.05
N ALA A 67 14.04 -2.62 -4.47
CA ALA A 67 13.37 -1.49 -5.07
C ALA A 67 14.29 -0.91 -6.15
N ALA A 68 14.06 -1.29 -7.40
CA ALA A 68 14.54 -0.50 -8.51
C ALA A 68 13.55 0.67 -8.72
N ALA A 69 14.00 1.86 -8.35
CA ALA A 69 13.55 3.18 -8.81
C ALA A 69 12.05 3.50 -8.71
N ALA A 70 11.67 4.15 -7.60
CA ALA A 70 10.48 5.01 -7.56
C ALA A 70 10.74 6.29 -8.37
N SER A 71 10.79 6.17 -9.69
CA SER A 71 10.79 7.31 -10.61
C SER A 71 9.39 7.48 -11.16
N GLY A 72 8.59 8.37 -10.55
CA GLY A 72 7.44 9.06 -11.14
C GLY A 72 6.62 8.33 -12.22
N CYS A 73 6.31 7.04 -12.04
CA CYS A 73 5.48 6.31 -12.98
C CYS A 73 4.04 6.68 -12.67
N LYS A 74 3.57 7.75 -13.33
CA LYS A 74 2.15 8.11 -13.46
C LYS A 74 1.42 6.79 -13.72
N ASN A 75 0.51 6.38 -12.84
CA ASN A 75 -0.18 5.07 -12.82
C ASN A 75 -0.88 4.74 -14.16
N LYS A 76 -0.13 4.54 -15.23
CA LYS A 76 -0.54 4.48 -16.62
C LYS A 76 0.43 3.56 -17.35
N CYS A 77 -0.13 2.69 -18.16
CA CYS A 77 0.57 1.74 -19.00
C CYS A 77 1.28 2.45 -20.16
N GLN A 78 2.58 2.23 -20.38
CA GLN A 78 3.27 2.84 -21.53
C GLN A 78 2.87 2.22 -22.88
N GLY A 79 2.45 0.94 -22.90
CA GLY A 79 2.00 0.29 -24.13
C GLY A 79 0.54 0.57 -24.52
N CYS A 80 -0.27 1.07 -23.58
CA CYS A 80 -1.73 1.14 -23.74
C CYS A 80 -2.39 2.38 -23.13
N ASN A 81 -1.61 3.27 -22.51
CA ASN A 81 -2.02 4.53 -21.84
C ASN A 81 -3.15 4.42 -20.80
N LYS A 82 -3.62 3.21 -20.49
CA LYS A 82 -4.66 2.92 -19.50
C LYS A 82 -4.12 3.08 -18.08
N LYS A 83 -4.98 3.62 -17.20
CA LYS A 83 -4.65 3.90 -15.80
C LYS A 83 -4.59 2.58 -15.00
N LEU A 84 -3.49 2.30 -14.31
CA LEU A 84 -3.23 1.02 -13.63
C LEU A 84 -3.77 0.94 -12.18
N GLY A 85 -4.42 2.00 -11.69
CA GLY A 85 -5.00 2.07 -10.35
C GLY A 85 -3.96 2.20 -9.22
N LEU A 86 -4.40 2.63 -8.04
CA LEU A 86 -3.54 2.87 -6.87
C LEU A 86 -3.01 1.55 -6.26
N THR A 87 -3.67 0.43 -6.52
CA THR A 87 -3.36 -0.92 -6.01
C THR A 87 -2.88 -1.88 -7.10
N GLY A 88 -2.55 -1.37 -8.29
CA GLY A 88 -2.09 -2.20 -9.40
C GLY A 88 -0.65 -2.67 -9.17
N PHE A 89 -0.46 -3.97 -8.96
CA PHE A 89 0.87 -4.57 -9.11
C PHE A 89 1.35 -4.30 -10.53
N THR A 90 2.49 -3.64 -10.65
CA THR A 90 3.13 -3.37 -11.93
C THR A 90 3.88 -4.64 -12.36
N CYS A 91 3.79 -5.03 -13.63
CA CYS A 91 4.76 -5.95 -14.20
C CYS A 91 6.16 -5.43 -13.91
N ARG A 92 7.12 -6.33 -13.73
CA ARG A 92 8.52 -6.00 -13.49
C ARG A 92 9.12 -5.11 -14.58
N CYS A 93 8.57 -5.21 -15.79
CA CYS A 93 8.85 -4.39 -16.96
C CYS A 93 8.23 -2.97 -16.93
N GLY A 94 7.40 -2.64 -15.94
CA GLY A 94 6.82 -1.32 -15.72
C GLY A 94 5.56 -0.97 -16.53
N THR A 95 5.05 -1.84 -17.41
CA THR A 95 4.06 -1.44 -18.43
C THR A 95 2.60 -1.87 -18.17
N HIS A 96 2.28 -3.01 -17.55
CA HIS A 96 0.93 -3.29 -16.95
C HIS A 96 0.97 -4.52 -16.02
N ARG A 97 -0.14 -4.95 -15.39
CA ARG A 97 -0.16 -6.03 -14.37
C ARG A 97 0.16 -7.45 -14.86
N TYR A 98 -0.20 -7.85 -16.08
CA TYR A 98 -0.01 -9.21 -16.59
C TYR A 98 1.10 -9.25 -17.66
N PRO A 99 1.74 -10.40 -17.96
CA PRO A 99 2.70 -10.48 -19.07
C PRO A 99 2.08 -10.58 -20.47
N LYS A 100 0.77 -10.86 -20.55
CA LYS A 100 0.06 -11.17 -21.81
C LYS A 100 -0.56 -9.94 -22.49
N ASP A 101 -0.98 -8.93 -21.74
CA ASP A 101 -1.57 -7.71 -22.32
C ASP A 101 -0.48 -6.70 -22.80
N HIS A 102 0.78 -7.13 -22.84
CA HIS A 102 1.90 -6.42 -23.47
C HIS A 102 2.95 -7.44 -23.92
N SER A 103 3.85 -7.07 -24.84
CA SER A 103 4.99 -7.91 -25.21
C SER A 103 6.08 -7.86 -24.14
N CYS A 104 5.89 -8.55 -23.01
CA CYS A 104 6.89 -8.60 -21.93
C CYS A 104 8.13 -9.35 -22.40
N SER A 105 9.27 -8.67 -22.48
CA SER A 105 10.55 -9.31 -22.79
C SER A 105 11.26 -9.90 -21.54
N PHE A 106 10.64 -9.81 -20.36
CA PHE A 106 11.23 -10.30 -19.12
C PHE A 106 10.93 -11.80 -18.93
N ASP A 107 11.96 -12.61 -18.66
CA ASP A 107 11.82 -14.04 -18.42
C ASP A 107 11.41 -14.34 -16.97
N PHE A 108 10.11 -14.37 -16.72
CA PHE A 108 9.54 -14.73 -15.42
C PHE A 108 9.90 -16.16 -15.00
N LYS A 109 10.06 -17.10 -15.95
CA LYS A 109 10.32 -18.50 -15.61
C LYS A 109 11.72 -18.68 -15.05
N ALA A 110 12.72 -18.02 -15.63
CA ALA A 110 14.08 -18.06 -15.09
C ALA A 110 14.17 -17.35 -13.74
N PHE A 111 13.54 -16.18 -13.61
CA PHE A 111 13.52 -15.41 -12.36
C PHE A 111 12.84 -16.15 -11.21
N ASP A 112 11.67 -16.73 -11.46
CA ASP A 112 10.93 -17.48 -10.44
C ASP A 112 11.68 -18.76 -10.04
N ARG A 113 12.37 -19.43 -10.97
CA ARG A 113 13.23 -20.58 -10.65
C ARG A 113 14.38 -20.20 -9.73
N ASP A 114 15.08 -19.11 -10.01
CA ASP A 114 16.17 -18.63 -9.16
C ASP A 114 15.70 -18.29 -7.74
N ILE A 115 14.53 -17.64 -7.62
CA ILE A 115 13.92 -17.36 -6.32
C ILE A 115 13.55 -18.66 -5.59
N LEU A 116 12.89 -19.59 -6.28
CA LEU A 116 12.52 -20.88 -5.69
C LEU A 116 13.75 -21.67 -5.23
N THR A 117 14.84 -21.68 -6.01
CA THR A 117 16.09 -22.34 -5.62
C THR A 117 16.68 -21.70 -4.36
N LYS A 118 16.62 -20.38 -4.23
CA LYS A 118 17.11 -19.66 -3.03
C LYS A 118 16.24 -19.88 -1.80
N GLN A 119 14.92 -20.01 -1.99
CA GLN A 119 13.95 -20.07 -0.90
C GLN A 119 13.61 -21.50 -0.46
N ASN A 120 13.88 -22.52 -1.28
CA ASN A 120 13.52 -23.90 -0.94
C ASN A 120 14.47 -24.45 0.15
N PRO A 121 13.97 -24.73 1.36
CA PRO A 121 14.79 -25.37 2.40
C PRO A 121 15.15 -26.80 2.00
N LEU A 122 16.39 -27.20 2.29
CA LEU A 122 16.86 -28.55 1.96
C LEU A 122 16.19 -29.59 2.87
N VAL A 123 15.15 -30.25 2.35
CA VAL A 123 14.53 -31.40 3.00
C VAL A 123 15.39 -32.64 2.73
N LYS A 124 16.31 -32.94 3.64
CA LYS A 124 17.09 -34.19 3.63
C LYS A 124 16.65 -35.06 4.81
N ALA A 125 16.04 -36.20 4.53
CA ALA A 125 15.88 -37.25 5.53
C ALA A 125 17.17 -38.09 5.59
N ASN A 126 17.55 -38.56 6.78
CA ASN A 126 18.60 -39.57 6.89
C ASN A 126 18.15 -40.84 6.17
N LYS A 127 19.04 -41.40 5.34
CA LYS A 127 18.83 -42.70 4.72
C LYS A 127 18.77 -43.72 5.87
N LEU A 128 17.64 -44.40 6.02
CA LEU A 128 17.52 -45.43 7.05
C LEU A 128 18.50 -46.55 6.73
N ASP A 129 19.32 -46.91 7.72
CA ASP A 129 20.20 -48.06 7.61
C ASP A 129 19.36 -49.32 7.43
N ALA A 130 19.85 -50.22 6.58
CA ALA A 130 19.16 -51.46 6.25
C ALA A 130 18.85 -52.21 7.55
N PHE A 131 17.56 -52.45 7.80
CA PHE A 131 17.09 -53.26 8.92
C PHE A 131 17.73 -54.66 8.82
N ILE A 132 18.52 -55.00 9.84
CA ILE A 132 19.06 -56.34 10.08
C ILE A 132 17.95 -57.21 10.66
#